data_AF-A0A060SJP8-F1
#
_entry.id   AF-A0A060SJP8-F1
#
_cell.length_a   1.000
_cell.length_b   1.000
_cell.length_c   1.000
_cell.angle_alpha   90.00
_cell.angle_beta   90.00
_cell.angle_gamma   90.00
#
_symmetry.space_group_name_H-M   'P 1'
#
loop_
_entity.id
_entity.type
_entity.pdbx_description
1 polymer ?
#
loop_
_entity_poly.entity_id
_entity_poly.type
_entity_poly.pdbx_seq_one_letter_code
_entity_poly.pdbx_strand_id
1 'polypeptide(L)'
;MGYVRSRKFCCCLPVRFGVFCESLLGIAIGGLFAVVGWITVHQILQGSVSPPYSSGEETAVWALAVISTLISLISLLGLVGSLFKILPLVGLYAGAIAAATAVDIAVGIYVIFQLYHGEGASDVNKCVANAGDGVNADFAHWACSGSFKVGRVIVVVLYVLFWLVTIYGCHIAFQYVGQLREERDEPAPPASDFEKNSQVQNINVVAAPASQYPFSTAPNAMGTRY
;
A
#
# COMPACT_ATOMS: atom_id res chain seq x y z
N MET A 1 0.32 24.63 -23.20
CA MET A 1 0.32 23.87 -21.93
C MET A 1 -0.48 22.60 -22.18
N GLY A 2 0.20 21.45 -22.29
CA GLY A 2 -0.47 20.16 -22.32
C GLY A 2 -1.30 20.03 -21.06
N TYR A 3 -2.60 19.81 -21.22
CA TYR A 3 -3.50 19.59 -20.09
C TYR A 3 -3.20 18.20 -19.56
N VAL A 4 -2.19 18.06 -18.68
CA VAL A 4 -2.00 16.83 -17.93
C VAL A 4 -3.22 16.71 -17.04
N ARG A 5 -4.17 15.86 -17.43
CA ARG A 5 -5.38 15.60 -16.67
C ARG A 5 -4.95 14.99 -15.34
N SER A 6 -4.78 15.85 -14.33
CA SER A 6 -4.54 15.44 -12.94
C SER A 6 -5.68 14.51 -12.55
N ARG A 7 -5.43 13.20 -12.59
CA ARG A 7 -6.42 12.20 -12.20
C ARG A 7 -6.52 12.28 -10.68
N LYS A 8 -7.41 13.15 -10.19
CA LYS A 8 -7.76 13.25 -8.78
C LYS A 8 -8.63 12.05 -8.42
N PHE A 9 -8.12 11.14 -7.62
CA PHE A 9 -8.91 10.06 -7.01
C PHE A 9 -9.37 10.51 -5.62
N CYS A 10 -10.69 10.44 -5.38
CA CYS A 10 -11.37 10.79 -4.13
C CYS A 10 -11.09 12.21 -3.58
N CYS A 11 -11.75 13.19 -4.20
CA CYS A 11 -12.00 14.57 -3.75
C CYS A 11 -10.82 15.54 -3.55
N CYS A 12 -9.61 15.16 -3.13
CA CYS A 12 -8.43 16.08 -3.07
C CYS A 12 -7.08 15.38 -2.86
N LEU A 13 -7.03 14.07 -2.58
CA LEU A 13 -5.79 13.41 -2.20
C LEU A 13 -4.95 13.06 -3.44
N PRO A 14 -3.71 13.59 -3.58
CA PRO A 14 -2.84 13.18 -4.67
C PRO A 14 -2.49 11.69 -4.49
N VAL A 15 -2.61 10.92 -5.57
CA VAL A 15 -2.19 9.50 -5.69
C VAL A 15 -0.78 9.28 -5.11
N ARG A 16 0.09 10.30 -5.21
CA ARG A 16 1.44 10.33 -4.66
C ARG A 16 1.50 10.26 -3.12
N PHE A 17 0.52 10.81 -2.41
CA PHE A 17 0.46 10.74 -0.94
C PHE A 17 0.09 9.33 -0.45
N GLY A 18 -0.73 8.61 -1.21
CA GLY A 18 -1.08 7.22 -0.90
C GLY A 18 0.16 6.32 -0.87
N VAL A 19 0.93 6.32 -1.96
CA VAL A 19 2.18 5.53 -2.07
C VAL A 19 3.21 5.94 -1.01
N PHE A 20 3.27 7.23 -0.68
CA PHE A 20 4.16 7.74 0.37
C PHE A 20 3.77 7.21 1.76
N CYS A 21 2.50 7.30 2.13
CA CYS A 21 2.00 6.78 3.41
C CYS A 21 2.12 5.25 3.49
N GLU A 22 1.83 4.54 2.42
CA GLU A 22 1.96 3.09 2.34
C GLU A 22 3.43 2.65 2.48
N SER A 23 4.36 3.36 1.84
CA SER A 23 5.79 3.10 1.98
C SER A 23 6.29 3.37 3.40
N LEU A 24 5.81 4.45 4.05
CA LEU A 24 6.14 4.74 5.45
C LEU A 24 5.63 3.66 6.41
N LEU A 25 4.39 3.21 6.23
CA LEU A 25 3.83 2.10 7.00
C LEU A 25 4.62 0.80 6.75
N GLY A 26 4.99 0.52 5.49
CA GLY A 26 5.80 -0.63 5.12
C GLY A 26 7.18 -0.62 5.79
N ILE A 27 7.85 0.54 5.86
CA ILE A 27 9.13 0.70 6.57
C ILE A 27 8.94 0.54 8.08
N ALA A 28 7.90 1.17 8.66
CA ALA A 28 7.68 1.12 10.11
C ALA A 28 7.35 -0.31 10.56
N ILE A 29 6.40 -0.95 9.88
CA ILE A 29 5.96 -2.32 10.20
C ILE A 29 7.06 -3.31 9.84
N GLY A 30 7.54 -3.32 8.59
CA GLY A 30 8.58 -4.24 8.13
C GLY A 30 9.89 -4.07 8.89
N GLY A 31 10.27 -2.84 9.23
CA GLY A 31 11.44 -2.53 10.05
C GLY A 31 11.31 -3.04 11.48
N LEU A 32 10.14 -2.85 12.12
CA LEU A 32 9.90 -3.37 13.46
C LEU A 32 9.97 -4.90 13.47
N PHE A 33 9.30 -5.57 12.53
CA PHE A 33 9.34 -7.02 12.40
C PHE A 33 10.75 -7.54 12.09
N ALA A 34 11.53 -6.82 11.30
CA ALA A 34 12.93 -7.18 11.05
C ALA A 34 13.77 -7.10 12.34
N VAL A 35 13.68 -6.00 13.08
CA VAL A 35 14.43 -5.82 14.34
C VAL A 35 14.05 -6.92 15.34
N VAL A 36 12.75 -7.14 15.54
CA VAL A 36 12.27 -8.20 16.44
C VAL A 36 12.77 -9.55 15.95
N GLY A 37 12.61 -9.87 14.66
CA GLY A 37 13.06 -11.14 14.08
C GLY A 37 14.54 -11.41 14.30
N TRP A 38 15.41 -10.41 14.08
CA TRP A 38 16.85 -10.56 14.32
C TRP A 38 17.21 -10.67 15.79
N ILE A 39 16.49 -9.98 16.69
CA ILE A 39 16.65 -10.18 18.14
C ILE A 39 16.30 -11.62 18.52
N THR A 40 15.21 -12.16 18.00
CA THR A 40 14.79 -13.53 18.26
C THR A 40 15.82 -14.54 17.73
N VAL A 41 16.32 -14.35 16.51
CA VAL A 41 17.41 -15.16 15.94
C VAL A 41 18.66 -15.12 16.82
N HIS A 42 19.03 -13.94 17.30
CA HIS A 42 20.17 -13.78 18.19
C HIS A 42 19.99 -14.52 19.52
N GLN A 43 18.78 -14.49 20.10
CA GLN A 43 18.45 -15.25 21.31
C GLN A 43 18.51 -16.77 21.09
N ILE A 44 18.05 -17.24 19.93
CA ILE A 44 18.14 -18.67 19.53
C ILE A 44 19.61 -19.11 19.45
N LEU A 45 20.46 -18.31 18.79
CA LEU A 45 21.90 -18.58 18.68
C LEU A 45 22.62 -18.61 20.04
N GLN A 46 22.15 -17.81 21.00
CA GLN A 46 22.70 -17.77 22.36
C GLN A 46 22.17 -18.88 23.27
N GLY A 47 21.23 -19.71 22.81
CA GLY A 47 20.62 -20.77 23.61
C GLY A 47 19.80 -20.26 24.81
N SER A 48 19.37 -18.99 24.78
CA SER A 48 18.65 -18.35 25.89
C SER A 48 17.13 -18.50 25.81
N VAL A 49 16.62 -19.23 24.81
CA VAL A 49 15.18 -19.45 24.62
C VAL A 49 14.73 -20.72 25.36
N SER A 50 13.80 -20.56 26.29
CA SER A 50 13.09 -21.67 26.95
C SER A 50 11.59 -21.46 26.73
N PRO A 51 10.84 -22.38 26.10
CA PRO A 51 11.21 -23.72 25.59
C PRO A 51 12.04 -23.71 24.28
N PRO A 52 12.74 -24.82 23.95
CA PRO A 52 13.49 -24.94 22.71
C PRO A 52 12.54 -24.97 21.50
N TYR A 53 12.84 -24.16 20.49
CA TYR A 53 12.09 -24.16 19.23
C TYR A 53 12.25 -25.49 18.49
N SER A 54 11.16 -25.95 17.87
CA SER A 54 11.22 -27.06 16.91
C SER A 54 12.00 -26.62 15.66
N SER A 55 12.67 -27.55 14.97
CA SER A 55 13.47 -27.24 13.76
C SER A 55 12.66 -26.53 12.67
N GLY A 56 11.35 -26.79 12.60
CA GLY A 56 10.43 -26.09 11.69
C GLY A 56 10.17 -24.64 12.08
N GLU A 57 10.07 -24.35 13.38
CA GLU A 57 9.81 -23.01 13.91
C GLU A 57 11.05 -22.12 13.80
N GLU A 58 12.23 -22.68 14.04
CA GLU A 58 13.50 -21.97 13.85
C GLU A 58 13.65 -21.47 12.40
N THR A 59 13.37 -22.35 11.43
CA THR A 59 13.43 -22.00 10.00
C THR A 59 12.43 -20.89 9.66
N ALA A 60 11.23 -20.93 10.26
CA ALA A 60 10.20 -19.91 10.04
C ALA A 60 10.62 -18.54 10.58
N VAL A 61 11.27 -18.49 11.76
CA VAL A 61 11.78 -17.24 12.35
C VAL A 61 12.87 -16.62 11.46
N TRP A 62 13.80 -17.43 10.96
CA TRP A 62 14.81 -16.99 10.00
C TRP A 62 14.20 -16.46 8.71
N ALA A 63 13.26 -17.20 8.12
CA ALA A 63 12.58 -16.77 6.90
C ALA A 63 11.83 -15.44 7.11
N LEU A 64 11.14 -15.29 8.24
CA LEU A 64 10.42 -14.07 8.58
C LEU A 64 11.35 -12.86 8.74
N ALA A 65 12.51 -13.03 9.40
CA ALA A 65 13.51 -11.96 9.56
C ALA A 65 14.08 -11.52 8.19
N VAL A 66 14.33 -12.46 7.28
CA VAL A 66 14.83 -12.14 5.93
C VAL A 66 13.73 -11.48 5.09
N ILE A 67 12.51 -11.99 5.10
CA ILE A 67 11.41 -11.43 4.31
C ILE A 67 11.07 -10.01 4.80
N SER A 68 11.01 -9.80 6.11
CA SER A 68 10.73 -8.48 6.68
C SER A 68 11.81 -7.43 6.36
N THR A 69 13.09 -7.82 6.32
CA THR A 69 14.15 -6.91 5.86
C THR A 69 14.00 -6.57 4.38
N LEU A 70 13.69 -7.55 3.52
CA LEU A 70 13.44 -7.31 2.10
C LEU A 70 12.23 -6.38 1.88
N ILE A 71 11.14 -6.58 2.62
CA ILE A 71 9.95 -5.71 2.57
C ILE A 71 10.31 -4.28 2.98
N SER A 72 11.11 -4.11 4.04
CA SER A 72 11.57 -2.79 4.48
C SER A 72 12.42 -2.11 3.40
N LEU A 73 13.35 -2.84 2.77
CA LEU A 73 14.16 -2.32 1.67
C LEU A 73 13.31 -1.94 0.45
N ILE A 74 12.36 -2.79 0.05
CA ILE A 74 11.43 -2.50 -1.06
C ILE A 74 10.59 -1.27 -0.73
N SER A 75 10.15 -1.11 0.51
CA SER A 75 9.39 0.05 0.96
C SER A 75 10.24 1.34 0.95
N LEU A 76 11.53 1.26 1.28
CA LEU A 76 12.48 2.36 1.08
C LEU A 76 12.62 2.75 -0.39
N LEU A 77 12.70 1.76 -1.29
CA LEU A 77 12.73 2.02 -2.73
C LEU A 77 11.43 2.67 -3.23
N GLY A 78 10.28 2.27 -2.70
CA GLY A 78 8.99 2.92 -2.97
C GLY A 78 8.96 4.38 -2.50
N LEU A 79 9.47 4.64 -1.30
CA LEU A 79 9.61 5.99 -0.73
C LEU A 79 10.49 6.87 -1.61
N VAL A 80 11.71 6.41 -1.93
CA VAL A 80 12.66 7.11 -2.80
C VAL A 80 12.07 7.31 -4.21
N GLY A 81 11.44 6.27 -4.78
CA GLY A 81 10.82 6.33 -6.09
C GLY A 81 9.70 7.37 -6.17
N SER A 82 8.90 7.49 -5.11
CA SER A 82 7.83 8.49 -5.01
C SER A 82 8.37 9.93 -4.91
N LEU A 83 9.52 10.13 -4.26
CA LEU A 83 10.15 11.44 -4.09
C LEU A 83 10.86 11.90 -5.36
N PHE A 84 11.65 11.01 -5.98
CA PHE A 84 12.50 11.36 -7.13
C PHE A 84 11.84 11.09 -8.50
N LYS A 85 10.58 10.61 -8.53
CA LYS A 85 9.84 10.29 -9.77
C LYS A 85 10.57 9.32 -10.70
N ILE A 86 11.32 8.37 -10.12
CA ILE A 86 12.11 7.40 -10.90
C ILE A 86 11.21 6.22 -11.30
N LEU A 87 10.76 6.24 -12.56
CA LEU A 87 9.85 5.24 -13.13
C LEU A 87 10.24 3.76 -12.88
N PRO A 88 11.49 3.31 -13.11
CA PRO A 88 11.84 1.91 -12.86
C PRO A 88 11.76 1.52 -11.38
N LEU A 89 12.05 2.45 -10.47
CA LEU A 89 12.02 2.21 -9.03
C LEU A 89 10.58 2.04 -8.52
N VAL A 90 9.69 2.92 -8.99
CA VAL A 90 8.26 2.86 -8.70
C VAL A 90 7.62 1.62 -9.34
N GLY A 91 8.04 1.25 -10.56
CA GLY A 91 7.57 0.04 -11.24
C GLY A 91 7.96 -1.24 -10.50
N LEU A 92 9.20 -1.34 -10.00
CA LEU A 92 9.65 -2.47 -9.20
C LEU A 92 8.91 -2.55 -7.86
N TYR A 93 8.71 -1.42 -7.19
CA TYR A 93 7.90 -1.35 -5.98
C TYR A 93 6.46 -1.81 -6.23
N ALA A 94 5.80 -1.32 -7.28
CA ALA A 94 4.43 -1.71 -7.65
C ALA A 94 4.32 -3.22 -7.96
N GLY A 95 5.30 -3.79 -8.66
CA GLY A 95 5.35 -5.23 -8.91
C GLY A 95 5.56 -6.03 -7.62
N ALA A 96 6.48 -5.58 -6.76
CA ALA A 96 6.80 -6.25 -5.51
C ALA A 96 5.63 -6.24 -4.51
N ILE A 97 4.94 -5.11 -4.36
CA ILE A 97 3.77 -5.01 -3.47
C ILE A 97 2.58 -5.82 -3.99
N ALA A 98 2.40 -5.90 -5.31
CA ALA A 98 1.39 -6.76 -5.91
C ALA A 98 1.69 -8.25 -5.68
N ALA A 99 2.95 -8.67 -5.85
CA ALA A 99 3.37 -10.04 -5.57
C ALA A 99 3.23 -10.38 -4.08
N ALA A 100 3.65 -9.47 -3.20
CA ALA A 100 3.52 -9.63 -1.75
C ALA A 100 2.04 -9.74 -1.33
N THR A 101 1.17 -8.92 -1.90
CA THR A 101 -0.28 -8.97 -1.64
C THR A 101 -0.89 -10.30 -2.09
N ALA A 102 -0.48 -10.82 -3.24
CA ALA A 102 -0.95 -12.12 -3.72
C ALA A 102 -0.51 -13.27 -2.80
N VAL A 103 0.74 -13.24 -2.33
CA VAL A 103 1.26 -14.21 -1.35
C VAL A 103 0.53 -14.08 -0.02
N ASP A 104 0.30 -12.87 0.48
CA ASP A 104 -0.41 -12.61 1.73
C ASP A 104 -1.86 -13.13 1.67
N ILE A 105 -2.55 -12.96 0.54
CA ILE A 105 -3.87 -13.53 0.33
C ILE A 105 -3.81 -15.06 0.39
N ALA A 106 -2.86 -15.69 -0.30
CA ALA A 106 -2.73 -17.15 -0.31
C ALA A 106 -2.42 -17.70 1.10
N VAL A 107 -1.49 -17.07 1.82
CA VAL A 107 -1.13 -17.45 3.20
C VAL A 107 -2.30 -17.19 4.15
N GLY A 108 -2.97 -16.05 4.05
CA GLY A 108 -4.11 -15.76 4.92
C GLY A 108 -5.30 -16.68 4.66
N ILE A 109 -5.58 -17.08 3.42
CA ILE A 109 -6.56 -18.14 3.12
C ILE A 109 -6.16 -19.45 3.79
N TYR A 110 -4.88 -19.85 3.70
CA TYR A 110 -4.38 -21.05 4.35
C TYR A 110 -4.51 -20.99 5.89
N VAL A 111 -4.16 -19.86 6.49
CA VAL A 111 -4.32 -19.62 7.93
C VAL A 111 -5.78 -19.68 8.34
N ILE A 112 -6.69 -19.05 7.59
CA ILE A 112 -8.13 -19.13 7.85
C ILE A 112 -8.61 -20.58 7.72
N PHE A 113 -8.17 -21.32 6.71
CA PHE A 113 -8.50 -22.73 6.55
C PHE A 113 -8.06 -23.55 7.77
N GLN A 114 -6.80 -23.40 8.21
CA GLN A 114 -6.28 -24.03 9.42
C GLN A 114 -6.99 -23.55 10.69
N LEU A 115 -7.48 -22.31 10.72
CA LEU A 115 -8.20 -21.78 11.86
C LEU A 115 -9.58 -22.46 12.02
N TYR A 116 -10.22 -22.84 10.91
CA TYR A 116 -11.51 -23.54 10.93
C TYR A 116 -11.38 -25.08 10.97
N HIS A 117 -10.31 -25.66 10.38
CA HIS A 117 -10.10 -27.11 10.26
C HIS A 117 -8.98 -27.67 11.12
N GLY A 118 -8.15 -26.80 11.70
CA GLY A 118 -7.15 -27.19 12.69
C GLY A 118 -7.80 -27.73 13.94
N GLU A 119 -6.98 -28.23 14.85
CA GLU A 119 -7.33 -28.93 16.09
C GLU A 119 -8.14 -28.10 17.11
N GLY A 120 -9.25 -27.45 16.70
CA GLY A 120 -10.06 -26.62 17.57
C GLY A 120 -10.62 -27.37 18.79
N ALA A 121 -10.76 -28.69 18.71
CA ALA A 121 -11.07 -29.51 19.87
C ALA A 121 -9.85 -29.69 20.81
N SER A 122 -8.64 -29.87 20.28
CA SER A 122 -7.42 -30.01 21.08
C SER A 122 -6.99 -28.66 21.69
N ASP A 123 -7.22 -27.53 21.01
CA ASP A 123 -6.95 -26.20 21.55
C ASP A 123 -7.98 -25.74 22.59
N VAL A 124 -9.26 -26.08 22.41
CA VAL A 124 -10.27 -25.87 23.48
C VAL A 124 -9.97 -26.77 24.68
N ASN A 125 -9.55 -28.02 24.46
CA ASN A 125 -9.17 -28.91 25.56
C ASN A 125 -7.90 -28.42 26.30
N LYS A 126 -6.91 -27.88 25.59
CA LYS A 126 -5.75 -27.22 26.20
C LYS A 126 -6.17 -25.96 26.96
N CYS A 127 -7.12 -25.19 26.46
CA CYS A 127 -7.66 -24.01 27.15
C CYS A 127 -8.37 -24.40 28.44
N VAL A 128 -9.22 -25.44 28.42
CA VAL A 128 -9.90 -25.97 29.61
C VAL A 128 -8.89 -26.55 30.61
N ALA A 129 -7.87 -27.27 30.15
CA ALA A 129 -6.83 -27.82 31.01
C ALA A 129 -5.97 -26.73 31.70
N ASN A 130 -5.85 -25.55 31.11
CA ASN A 130 -5.12 -24.41 31.67
C ASN A 130 -5.98 -23.44 32.50
N ALA A 131 -7.30 -23.67 32.60
CA ALA A 131 -8.22 -22.77 33.31
C ALA A 131 -8.07 -22.84 34.85
N GLY A 132 -7.31 -23.80 35.37
CA GLY A 132 -7.02 -24.00 36.79
C GLY A 132 -8.12 -24.77 37.54
N ASP A 133 -7.72 -25.54 38.57
CA ASP A 133 -8.58 -26.49 39.32
C ASP A 133 -9.76 -25.85 40.09
N GLY A 134 -9.92 -24.53 40.07
CA GLY A 134 -10.96 -23.80 40.79
C GLY A 134 -12.18 -23.36 39.94
N VAL A 135 -12.16 -23.61 38.63
CA VAL A 135 -13.23 -23.17 37.72
C VAL A 135 -14.10 -24.36 37.31
N ASN A 136 -15.43 -24.19 37.36
CA ASN A 136 -16.37 -25.21 36.87
C ASN A 136 -16.03 -25.58 35.42
N ALA A 137 -15.78 -26.87 35.18
CA ALA A 137 -15.37 -27.39 33.87
C ALA A 137 -16.34 -27.01 32.74
N ASP A 138 -17.66 -26.99 33.02
CA ASP A 138 -18.68 -26.58 32.06
C ASP A 138 -18.59 -25.09 31.69
N PHE A 139 -18.28 -24.23 32.66
CA PHE A 139 -18.09 -22.79 32.44
C PHE A 139 -16.78 -22.53 31.69
N ALA A 140 -15.70 -23.22 32.05
CA ALA A 140 -14.42 -23.14 31.33
C ALA A 140 -14.55 -23.58 29.88
N HIS A 141 -15.26 -24.68 29.61
CA HIS A 141 -15.52 -25.16 28.26
C HIS A 141 -16.39 -24.18 27.45
N TRP A 142 -17.44 -23.61 28.06
CA TRP A 142 -18.26 -22.58 27.41
C TRP A 142 -17.47 -21.29 27.12
N ALA A 143 -16.66 -20.82 28.06
CA ALA A 143 -15.85 -19.61 27.90
C ALA A 143 -14.74 -19.78 26.85
N CYS A 144 -14.04 -20.92 26.85
CA CYS A 144 -13.01 -21.25 25.86
C CYS A 144 -13.64 -21.39 24.46
N SER A 145 -14.68 -22.22 24.31
CA SER A 145 -15.34 -22.42 23.01
C SER A 145 -15.98 -21.13 22.45
N GLY A 146 -16.58 -20.30 23.31
CA GLY A 146 -17.12 -19.00 22.96
C GLY A 146 -16.03 -18.02 22.48
N SER A 147 -14.92 -17.95 23.20
CA SER A 147 -13.78 -17.08 22.86
C SER A 147 -13.12 -17.47 21.54
N PHE A 148 -12.95 -18.78 21.29
CA PHE A 148 -12.45 -19.26 20.00
C PHE A 148 -13.41 -18.91 18.86
N LYS A 149 -14.72 -19.07 19.04
CA LYS A 149 -15.70 -18.74 18.00
C LYS A 149 -15.69 -17.24 17.66
N VAL A 150 -15.64 -16.37 18.66
CA VAL A 150 -15.59 -14.91 18.47
C VAL A 150 -14.24 -14.49 17.88
N GLY A 151 -13.13 -15.04 18.40
CA GLY A 151 -11.78 -14.75 17.92
C GLY A 151 -11.60 -15.10 16.43
N ARG A 152 -12.16 -16.23 15.98
CA ARG A 152 -12.15 -16.61 14.55
C ARG A 152 -12.80 -15.57 13.65
N VAL A 153 -13.96 -15.06 14.05
CA VAL A 153 -14.67 -14.02 13.27
C VAL A 153 -13.86 -12.73 13.23
N ILE A 154 -13.31 -12.30 14.37
CA ILE A 154 -12.51 -11.07 14.45
C ILE A 154 -11.28 -11.17 13.54
N VAL A 155 -10.54 -12.29 13.59
CA VAL A 155 -9.35 -12.50 12.75
C VAL A 155 -9.71 -12.43 11.26
N VAL A 156 -10.79 -13.10 10.83
CA VAL A 156 -11.23 -13.05 9.43
C VAL A 156 -11.58 -11.62 8.99
N VAL A 157 -12.32 -10.87 9.81
CA VAL A 157 -12.69 -9.49 9.48
C VAL A 157 -11.45 -8.60 9.34
N LEU A 158 -10.48 -8.74 10.24
CA LEU A 158 -9.22 -7.98 10.15
C LEU A 158 -8.42 -8.31 8.89
N TYR A 159 -8.32 -9.59 8.51
CA TYR A 159 -7.66 -9.99 7.26
C TYR A 159 -8.35 -9.39 6.03
N VAL A 160 -9.68 -9.46 5.96
CA VAL A 160 -10.43 -8.90 4.83
C VAL A 160 -10.22 -7.39 4.73
N LEU A 161 -10.28 -6.66 5.85
CA LEU A 161 -10.01 -5.22 5.85
C LEU A 161 -8.58 -4.90 5.40
N PHE A 162 -7.60 -5.67 5.88
CA PHE A 162 -6.21 -5.53 5.48
C PHE A 162 -6.02 -5.75 3.97
N TRP A 163 -6.62 -6.81 3.42
CA TRP A 163 -6.58 -7.09 1.97
C TRP A 163 -7.24 -6.00 1.14
N LEU A 164 -8.36 -5.44 1.59
CA LEU A 164 -9.01 -4.34 0.86
C LEU A 164 -8.09 -3.11 0.79
N VAL A 165 -7.39 -2.80 1.88
CA VAL A 165 -6.43 -1.68 1.92
C VAL A 165 -5.24 -1.95 1.01
N THR A 166 -4.65 -3.14 1.04
CA THR A 166 -3.46 -3.48 0.23
C THR A 166 -3.78 -3.59 -1.26
N ILE A 167 -4.94 -4.17 -1.63
CA ILE A 167 -5.41 -4.20 -3.03
C ILE A 167 -5.64 -2.78 -3.55
N TYR A 168 -6.21 -1.91 -2.72
CA TYR A 168 -6.39 -0.51 -3.10
C TYR A 168 -5.04 0.23 -3.26
N GLY A 169 -4.07 -0.04 -2.38
CA GLY A 169 -2.69 0.45 -2.51
C GLY A 169 -2.03 0.00 -3.81
N CYS A 170 -2.14 -1.28 -4.16
CA CYS A 170 -1.67 -1.83 -5.43
C CYS A 170 -2.27 -1.08 -6.64
N HIS A 171 -3.59 -0.86 -6.63
CA HIS A 171 -4.27 -0.15 -7.71
C HIS A 171 -3.74 1.29 -7.86
N ILE A 172 -3.50 2.01 -6.77
CA ILE A 172 -2.89 3.35 -6.77
C ILE A 172 -1.47 3.29 -7.35
N ALA A 173 -0.66 2.32 -6.93
CA ALA A 173 0.72 2.17 -7.40
C ALA A 173 0.78 1.95 -8.92
N PHE A 174 -0.07 1.08 -9.47
CA PHE A 174 -0.13 0.86 -10.92
C PHE A 174 -0.60 2.08 -11.70
N GLN A 175 -1.58 2.82 -11.19
CA GLN A 175 -1.99 4.08 -11.82
C GLN A 175 -0.85 5.11 -11.83
N TYR A 176 -0.06 5.16 -10.76
CA TYR A 176 1.08 6.07 -10.67
C TYR A 176 2.19 5.71 -11.67
N VAL A 177 2.49 4.42 -11.84
CA VAL A 177 3.41 3.94 -12.90
C VAL A 177 2.90 4.35 -14.29
N GLY A 178 1.60 4.20 -14.54
CA GLY A 178 0.98 4.65 -15.79
C GLY A 178 1.15 6.15 -16.04
N GLN A 179 0.93 6.98 -15.02
CA GLN A 179 1.11 8.44 -15.11
C GLN A 179 2.57 8.82 -15.40
N LEU A 180 3.53 8.21 -14.70
CA LEU A 180 4.96 8.47 -14.94
C LEU A 180 5.39 8.06 -16.36
N ARG A 181 4.80 6.99 -16.90
CA ARG A 181 5.07 6.54 -18.26
C ARG A 181 4.56 7.52 -19.29
N GLU A 182 3.36 8.05 -19.07
CA GLU A 182 2.79 9.10 -19.92
C GLU A 182 3.60 10.41 -19.82
N GLU A 183 4.03 10.83 -18.63
CA GLU A 183 4.94 11.98 -18.43
C GLU A 183 6.32 11.79 -19.09
N ARG A 184 6.78 10.55 -19.29
CA ARG A 184 8.08 10.23 -19.91
C ARG A 184 7.99 10.10 -21.43
N ASP A 185 6.90 9.52 -21.92
CA ASP A 185 6.66 9.25 -23.34
C ASP A 185 6.06 10.47 -24.06
N GLU A 186 5.56 11.48 -23.34
CA GLU A 186 5.31 12.80 -23.91
C GLU A 186 6.64 13.41 -24.38
N PRO A 187 6.86 13.58 -25.71
CA PRO A 187 8.03 14.30 -26.20
C PRO A 187 8.02 15.69 -25.59
N ALA A 188 9.18 16.13 -25.09
CA ALA A 188 9.37 17.46 -24.51
C ALA A 188 8.57 18.48 -25.34
N PRO A 189 7.70 19.32 -24.73
CA PRO A 189 6.95 20.29 -25.50
C PRO A 189 7.98 21.07 -26.32
N PRO A 190 7.81 21.18 -27.65
CA PRO A 190 8.71 22.04 -28.42
C PRO A 190 8.70 23.39 -27.72
N ALA A 191 9.89 23.89 -27.40
CA ALA A 191 10.07 25.21 -26.82
C ALA A 191 9.62 26.25 -27.84
N SER A 192 8.30 26.44 -28.03
CA SER A 192 7.64 27.49 -28.86
C SER A 192 6.13 27.31 -29.09
N ASP A 193 5.37 26.47 -28.38
CA ASP A 193 3.92 26.37 -28.62
C ASP A 193 3.05 27.40 -27.85
N PHE A 194 3.59 28.58 -27.53
CA PHE A 194 2.74 29.75 -27.27
C PHE A 194 2.32 30.46 -28.57
N GLU A 195 2.88 30.10 -29.73
CA GLU A 195 2.68 30.84 -30.98
C GLU A 195 1.87 30.09 -32.06
N LYS A 196 1.51 28.81 -31.87
CA LYS A 196 0.86 28.00 -32.92
C LYS A 196 -0.62 27.65 -32.76
N ASN A 197 -1.30 28.08 -31.68
CA ASN A 197 -2.75 27.90 -31.54
C ASN A 197 -3.60 29.11 -31.99
N SER A 198 -3.03 30.03 -32.77
CA SER A 198 -3.79 31.12 -33.41
C SER A 198 -4.09 30.90 -34.90
N GLN A 199 -3.67 29.76 -35.49
CA GLN A 199 -3.96 29.47 -36.89
C GLN A 199 -4.74 28.16 -37.04
N VAL A 200 -6.02 28.34 -37.39
CA VAL A 200 -6.93 27.38 -38.00
C VAL A 200 -7.62 26.39 -37.05
N GLN A 201 -8.52 26.90 -36.21
CA GLN A 201 -9.83 26.26 -36.10
C GLN A 201 -10.80 27.05 -37.00
N ASN A 202 -11.25 26.43 -38.10
CA ASN A 202 -12.47 26.82 -38.80
C ASN A 202 -13.65 26.55 -37.84
N ILE A 203 -13.82 27.42 -36.86
CA ILE A 203 -15.05 27.52 -36.09
C ILE A 203 -15.99 28.32 -36.98
N ASN A 204 -17.06 27.69 -37.47
CA ASN A 204 -18.20 28.43 -37.99
C ASN A 204 -18.67 29.38 -36.89
N VAL A 205 -18.30 30.65 -37.03
CA VAL A 205 -18.69 31.72 -36.12
C VAL A 205 -20.19 31.92 -36.31
N VAL A 206 -20.98 31.37 -35.40
CA VAL A 206 -22.31 31.93 -35.14
C VAL A 206 -22.06 33.34 -34.64
N ALA A 207 -22.49 34.34 -35.41
CA ALA A 207 -22.30 35.75 -35.11
C ALA A 207 -22.85 36.08 -33.72
N ALA A 208 -21.95 36.36 -32.77
CA ALA A 208 -22.32 36.95 -31.50
C ALA A 208 -22.63 38.46 -31.72
N PRO A 209 -23.69 39.00 -31.11
CA PRO A 209 -24.06 40.40 -31.27
C PRO A 209 -22.98 41.33 -30.74
N ALA A 210 -22.77 42.42 -31.47
CA ALA A 210 -21.75 43.43 -31.25
C ALA A 210 -21.89 44.13 -29.89
N SER A 211 -21.14 43.68 -28.89
CA SER A 211 -20.78 44.51 -27.74
C SER A 211 -19.27 44.43 -27.53
N GLN A 212 -18.54 45.26 -28.28
CA GLN A 212 -17.10 45.46 -28.15
C GLN A 212 -16.78 45.99 -26.75
N TYR A 213 -16.02 45.21 -25.99
CA TYR A 213 -15.39 45.67 -24.74
C TYR A 213 -14.27 46.67 -25.11
N PRO A 214 -14.31 47.93 -24.65
CA PRO A 214 -13.42 49.00 -25.11
C PRO A 214 -11.95 48.86 -24.64
N PHE A 215 -11.63 47.85 -23.84
CA PHE A 215 -10.26 47.63 -23.34
C PHE A 215 -9.42 46.66 -24.18
N SER A 216 -9.96 46.10 -25.28
CA SER A 216 -9.21 45.17 -26.15
C SER A 216 -8.60 45.81 -27.40
N THR A 217 -8.68 47.13 -27.57
CA THR A 217 -8.06 47.80 -28.74
C THR A 217 -6.57 48.06 -28.52
N ALA A 218 -5.78 47.76 -29.55
CA ALA A 218 -4.32 47.78 -29.60
C ALA A 218 -3.58 49.05 -29.09
N PRO A 219 -4.13 50.28 -29.09
CA PRO A 219 -3.35 51.46 -28.67
C PRO A 219 -2.95 51.46 -27.19
N ASN A 220 -3.61 50.66 -26.35
CA ASN A 220 -3.44 50.72 -24.89
C ASN A 220 -2.54 49.61 -24.32
N ALA A 221 -1.99 48.73 -25.16
CA ALA A 221 -1.32 47.50 -24.71
C ALA A 221 0.20 47.62 -24.51
N MET A 222 0.84 48.76 -24.77
CA MET A 222 2.27 48.94 -24.53
C MET A 222 2.56 50.24 -23.80
N GLY A 223 3.02 50.12 -22.56
CA GLY A 223 3.62 51.22 -21.82
C GLY A 223 4.86 51.74 -22.56
N THR A 224 4.90 53.05 -22.79
CA THR A 224 6.07 53.76 -23.29
C THR A 224 7.24 53.60 -22.31
N ARG A 225 8.34 53.01 -22.80
CA ARG A 225 9.64 53.04 -22.12
C ARG A 225 10.16 54.49 -22.09
N TYR A 226 10.46 54.99 -20.90
CA TYR A 226 11.45 56.06 -20.69
C TYR A 226 12.70 55.43 -20.08
#